data_AF-A0A260ZZB0-F1
#
_entry.id   AF-A0A260ZZB0-F1
#
_cell.length_a   1.000
_cell.length_b   1.000
_cell.length_c   1.000
_cell.angle_alpha   90.00
_cell.angle_beta   90.00
_cell.angle_gamma   90.00
#
_symmetry.space_group_name_H-M   'P 1'
#
loop_
_entity.id
_entity.type
_entity.pdbx_description
1 polymer ?
#
loop_
_entity_poly.entity_id
_entity_poly.type
_entity_poly.pdbx_seq_one_letter_code
_entity_poly.pdbx_strand_id
1 'polypeptide(L)'
;MDSFQRIKDSIDINNSLKLAKEMVEKLISLSNRPQIHQFANYEFQQYEGKITNYSQVVELNIQNLKKSSDISSICPLPEFPSFSDKFMTEYWSEMDKKPSIELSDSECYICFSEMKSDEKILECEHCKKITHLECASKWLQIHRSCGHCRQKQLDPNEFPALG
;
A
#
# COMPACT_ATOMS: atom_id res chain seq x y z
N MET A 1 21.53 15.98 -23.79
CA MET A 1 21.68 15.19 -22.56
C MET A 1 21.44 13.73 -22.91
N ASP A 2 22.44 12.88 -22.73
CA ASP A 2 22.38 11.46 -23.10
C ASP A 2 21.29 10.73 -22.32
N SER A 3 20.56 9.82 -22.99
CA SER A 3 19.43 9.06 -22.42
C SER A 3 19.78 8.35 -21.11
N PHE A 4 20.99 7.80 -20.99
CA PHE A 4 21.46 7.14 -19.78
C PHE A 4 21.74 8.11 -18.62
N GLN A 5 22.17 9.35 -18.91
CA GLN A 5 22.36 10.36 -17.86
C GLN A 5 21.01 10.73 -17.24
N ARG A 6 19.96 10.86 -18.06
CA ARG A 6 18.59 11.07 -17.56
C ARG A 6 18.09 9.90 -16.70
N ILE A 7 18.40 8.66 -17.10
CA ILE A 7 18.07 7.47 -16.30
C ILE A 7 18.76 7.52 -14.94
N LYS A 8 20.08 7.78 -14.92
CA LYS A 8 20.86 7.92 -13.68
C LYS A 8 20.31 9.02 -12.77
N ASP A 9 20.00 10.19 -13.32
CA ASP A 9 19.50 11.33 -12.54
C ASP A 9 18.07 11.10 -12.01
N SER A 10 17.29 10.22 -12.66
CA SER A 10 15.92 9.89 -12.26
C SER A 10 15.81 8.82 -11.18
N ILE A 11 16.88 8.02 -10.96
CA ILE A 11 16.83 6.87 -10.05
C ILE A 11 17.54 7.23 -8.74
N ASP A 12 16.75 7.40 -7.69
CA ASP A 12 17.27 7.43 -6.33
C ASP A 12 17.38 5.99 -5.80
N ILE A 13 18.57 5.41 -5.97
CA ILE A 13 18.88 4.04 -5.53
C ILE A 13 18.76 3.91 -4.01
N ASN A 14 19.21 4.91 -3.27
CA ASN A 14 19.18 4.88 -1.80
C ASN A 14 17.74 4.89 -1.30
N ASN A 15 16.88 5.72 -1.89
CA ASN A 15 15.46 5.73 -1.57
C ASN A 15 14.78 4.42 -1.99
N SER A 16 15.13 3.87 -3.16
CA SER A 16 14.57 2.59 -3.64
C SER A 16 14.91 1.43 -2.71
N LEU A 17 16.17 1.35 -2.26
CA LEU A 17 16.63 0.36 -1.27
C LEU A 17 15.93 0.54 0.08
N LYS A 18 15.79 1.79 0.54
CA LYS A 18 15.09 2.10 1.77
C LYS A 18 13.63 1.63 1.73
N LEU A 19 12.90 1.99 0.67
CA LEU A 19 11.50 1.57 0.48
C LEU A 19 11.35 0.05 0.40
N ALA A 20 12.23 -0.62 -0.35
CA ALA A 20 12.24 -2.08 -0.44
C ALA A 20 12.46 -2.74 0.93
N LYS A 21 13.37 -2.19 1.73
CA LYS A 21 13.64 -2.66 3.10
C LYS A 21 12.43 -2.45 4.01
N GLU A 22 11.81 -1.28 3.96
CA GLU A 22 10.60 -0.97 4.74
C GLU A 22 9.44 -1.94 4.41
N MET A 23 9.26 -2.32 3.15
CA MET A 23 8.27 -3.33 2.76
C MET A 23 8.58 -4.70 3.38
N VAL A 24 9.84 -5.13 3.35
CA VAL A 24 10.28 -6.43 3.90
C VAL A 24 10.12 -6.46 5.42
N GLU A 25 10.59 -5.41 6.11
CA GLU A 25 10.43 -5.26 7.56
C GLU A 25 8.95 -5.25 7.97
N LYS A 26 8.11 -4.57 7.18
CA LYS A 26 6.66 -4.57 7.42
C LYS A 26 6.06 -5.96 7.28
N LEU A 27 6.37 -6.71 6.23
CA LEU A 27 5.88 -8.10 6.07
C LEU A 27 6.34 -9.00 7.23
N ILE A 28 7.60 -8.89 7.63
CA ILE A 28 8.16 -9.63 8.76
C ILE A 28 7.41 -9.28 10.06
N SER A 29 7.10 -8.00 10.27
CA SER A 29 6.36 -7.55 11.47
C SER A 29 4.90 -8.02 11.52
N LEU A 30 4.29 -8.32 10.36
CA LEU A 30 2.89 -8.71 10.26
C LEU A 30 2.68 -10.22 10.33
N SER A 31 3.69 -11.01 9.93
CA SER A 31 3.58 -12.46 9.87
C SER A 31 4.31 -13.15 11.02
N ASN A 32 3.70 -14.16 11.63
CA ASN A 32 4.37 -15.04 12.58
C ASN A 32 4.99 -16.29 11.91
N ARG A 33 4.94 -16.39 10.57
CA ARG A 33 5.41 -17.56 9.81
C ARG A 33 6.92 -17.44 9.51
N PRO A 34 7.79 -18.30 10.08
CA PRO A 34 9.24 -18.20 9.84
C PRO A 34 9.63 -18.36 8.37
N GLN A 35 8.86 -19.14 7.61
CA GLN A 35 9.09 -19.31 6.17
C GLN A 35 8.86 -18.00 5.40
N ILE A 36 7.90 -17.16 5.83
CA ILE A 36 7.70 -15.84 5.23
C ILE A 36 8.89 -14.93 5.55
N HIS A 37 9.42 -14.97 6.77
CA HIS A 37 10.57 -14.13 7.13
C HIS A 37 11.80 -14.47 6.31
N GLN A 38 12.10 -15.76 6.18
CA GLN A 38 13.22 -16.21 5.34
C GLN A 38 13.00 -15.82 3.87
N PHE A 39 11.79 -16.03 3.36
CA PHE A 39 11.44 -15.67 1.99
C PHE A 39 11.53 -14.16 1.72
N ALA A 40 11.02 -13.32 2.62
CA ALA A 40 11.05 -11.86 2.49
C ALA A 40 12.49 -11.32 2.50
N ASN A 41 13.36 -11.86 3.36
CA ASN A 41 14.79 -11.49 3.37
C ASN A 41 15.50 -11.93 2.09
N TYR A 42 15.19 -13.12 1.57
CA TYR A 42 15.75 -13.58 0.29
C TYR A 42 15.33 -12.67 -0.87
N GLU A 43 14.05 -12.30 -0.95
CA GLU A 43 13.53 -11.35 -1.94
C GLU A 43 14.22 -9.98 -1.85
N PHE A 44 14.49 -9.50 -0.63
CA PHE A 44 15.26 -8.27 -0.42
C PHE A 44 16.68 -8.37 -0.98
N GLN A 45 17.42 -9.43 -0.65
CA GLN A 45 18.78 -9.65 -1.15
C GLN A 45 18.83 -9.70 -2.68
N GLN A 46 17.84 -10.36 -3.30
CA GLN A 46 17.72 -10.41 -4.76
C GLN A 46 17.45 -9.02 -5.35
N TYR A 47 16.59 -8.21 -4.71
CA TYR A 47 16.34 -6.83 -5.11
C TYR A 47 17.61 -5.96 -5.01
N GLU A 48 18.36 -6.04 -3.90
CA GLU A 48 19.62 -5.33 -3.68
C GLU A 48 20.66 -5.65 -4.77
N GLY A 49 20.82 -6.93 -5.09
CA GLY A 49 21.72 -7.36 -6.17
C GLY A 49 21.29 -6.81 -7.53
N LYS A 50 20.00 -6.89 -7.85
CA LYS A 50 19.45 -6.41 -9.13
C LYS A 50 19.56 -4.88 -9.28
N ILE A 51 19.25 -4.10 -8.24
CA ILE A 51 19.34 -2.63 -8.32
C ILE A 51 20.78 -2.15 -8.44
N THR A 52 21.71 -2.82 -7.75
CA THR A 52 23.15 -2.54 -7.86
C THR A 52 23.66 -2.82 -9.26
N ASN A 53 23.31 -3.99 -9.82
CA ASN A 53 23.67 -4.34 -11.19
C ASN A 53 23.09 -3.35 -12.21
N TYR A 54 21.81 -2.99 -12.08
CA TYR A 54 21.17 -2.00 -12.93
C TYR A 54 21.95 -0.68 -12.94
N SER A 55 22.28 -0.15 -11.76
CA SER A 55 23.07 1.07 -11.62
C SER A 55 24.44 0.96 -12.29
N GLN A 56 25.15 -0.14 -12.07
CA GLN A 56 26.47 -0.36 -12.65
C GLN A 56 26.43 -0.37 -14.18
N VAL A 57 25.44 -1.04 -14.78
CA VAL A 57 25.30 -1.07 -16.25
C VAL A 57 24.99 0.32 -16.80
N VAL A 58 24.13 1.11 -16.13
CA VAL A 58 23.87 2.51 -16.51
C VAL A 58 25.16 3.33 -16.47
N GLU A 59 25.96 3.21 -15.41
CA GLU A 59 27.22 3.95 -15.26
C GLU A 59 28.26 3.54 -16.30
N LEU A 60 28.42 2.25 -16.57
CA LEU A 60 29.31 1.74 -17.60
C LEU A 60 28.92 2.26 -18.98
N ASN A 61 27.62 2.25 -19.31
CA ASN A 61 27.14 2.78 -20.59
C ASN A 61 27.40 4.28 -20.73
N ILE A 62 27.21 5.07 -19.67
CA ILE A 62 27.56 6.50 -19.64
C ILE A 62 29.07 6.69 -19.89
N GLN A 63 29.92 5.88 -19.24
CA GLN A 63 31.38 5.97 -19.39
C GLN A 63 31.83 5.60 -20.81
N ASN A 64 31.27 4.53 -21.39
CA ASN A 64 31.58 4.09 -22.75
C ASN A 64 31.20 5.17 -23.78
N LEU A 65 29.99 5.72 -23.65
CA LEU A 65 29.52 6.82 -24.52
C LEU A 65 30.42 8.06 -24.43
N LYS A 66 30.87 8.43 -23.23
CA LYS A 66 31.79 9.56 -23.03
C LYS A 66 33.20 9.32 -23.59
N LYS A 67 33.68 8.07 -23.62
CA LYS A 67 35.07 7.73 -23.99
C LYS A 67 35.27 7.47 -25.48
N SER A 68 34.42 6.67 -26.12
CA SER A 68 34.66 6.21 -27.50
C SER A 68 33.64 6.75 -28.51
N SER A 69 32.52 7.32 -28.07
CA SER A 69 31.33 7.58 -28.92
C SER A 69 30.87 6.35 -29.74
N ASP A 70 31.38 5.16 -29.42
CA ASP A 70 31.12 3.92 -30.15
C ASP A 70 29.92 3.21 -29.51
N ILE A 71 28.80 3.32 -30.22
CA ILE A 71 27.49 2.81 -29.82
C ILE A 71 27.45 1.27 -29.83
N SER A 72 28.40 0.62 -30.50
CA SER A 72 28.47 -0.84 -30.62
C SER A 72 28.86 -1.55 -29.32
N SER A 73 29.43 -0.81 -28.35
CA SER A 73 29.95 -1.33 -27.08
C SER A 73 29.02 -1.08 -25.88
N ILE A 74 27.74 -0.77 -26.14
CA ILE A 74 26.74 -0.52 -25.09
C ILE A 74 26.16 -1.86 -24.60
N CYS A 75 26.16 -2.06 -23.29
CA CYS A 75 25.50 -3.21 -22.67
C CYS A 75 23.98 -2.95 -22.58
N PRO A 76 23.11 -3.93 -22.89
CA PRO A 76 21.68 -3.77 -22.70
C PRO A 76 21.38 -3.54 -21.22
N LEU A 77 20.44 -2.63 -20.92
CA LEU A 77 20.01 -2.41 -19.54
C LEU A 77 19.27 -3.67 -19.04
N PRO A 78 19.57 -4.15 -17.83
CA PRO A 78 18.76 -5.17 -17.19
C PRO A 78 17.37 -4.60 -16.86
N GLU A 79 16.42 -5.49 -16.57
CA GLU A 79 15.12 -5.06 -16.07
C GLU A 79 15.26 -4.29 -14.76
N PHE A 80 14.44 -3.26 -14.59
CA PHE A 80 14.40 -2.53 -13.33
C PHE A 80 13.88 -3.47 -12.24
N PRO A 81 14.54 -3.53 -11.07
CA PRO A 81 14.21 -4.49 -10.03
C PRO A 81 12.81 -4.28 -9.45
N SER A 82 12.14 -5.41 -9.21
CA SER A 82 10.90 -5.50 -8.44
C SER A 82 10.95 -6.76 -7.57
N PHE A 83 10.10 -6.79 -6.54
CA PHE A 83 9.78 -8.02 -5.84
C PHE A 83 9.00 -8.99 -6.74
N SER A 84 9.03 -10.28 -6.41
CA SER A 84 8.23 -11.28 -7.13
C SER A 84 6.73 -11.14 -6.85
N ASP A 85 5.90 -11.64 -7.77
CA ASP A 85 4.43 -11.70 -7.58
C ASP A 85 4.05 -12.47 -6.32
N LYS A 86 4.85 -13.49 -5.97
CA LYS A 86 4.66 -14.26 -4.75
C LYS A 86 4.90 -13.42 -3.51
N PHE A 87 5.95 -12.59 -3.49
CA PHE A 87 6.17 -11.64 -2.41
C PHE A 87 4.99 -10.68 -2.29
N MET A 88 4.54 -10.09 -3.39
CA MET A 88 3.41 -9.15 -3.37
C MET A 88 2.12 -9.81 -2.88
N THR A 89 1.87 -11.07 -3.24
CA THR A 89 0.72 -11.85 -2.77
C THR A 89 0.74 -12.06 -1.25
N GLU A 90 1.88 -12.48 -0.69
CA GLU A 90 2.02 -12.65 0.77
C GLU A 90 1.97 -11.28 1.48
N TYR A 91 2.56 -10.24 0.90
CA TYR A 91 2.53 -8.87 1.43
C TYR A 91 1.11 -8.35 1.59
N TRP A 92 0.30 -8.42 0.54
CA TRP A 92 -1.09 -7.96 0.58
C TRP A 92 -1.96 -8.84 1.49
N SER A 93 -1.77 -10.16 1.46
CA SER A 93 -2.47 -11.08 2.36
C SER A 93 -2.23 -10.75 3.83
N GLU A 94 -0.99 -10.47 4.25
CA GLU A 94 -0.70 -10.09 5.65
C GLU A 94 -1.16 -8.65 5.97
N MET A 95 -1.17 -7.75 4.99
CA MET A 95 -1.70 -6.39 5.17
C MET A 95 -3.22 -6.37 5.36
N ASP A 96 -3.96 -7.19 4.61
CA ASP A 96 -5.42 -7.29 4.67
C ASP A 96 -5.91 -8.06 5.90
N LYS A 97 -5.02 -8.82 6.56
CA LYS A 97 -5.31 -9.46 7.87
C LYS A 97 -5.31 -8.49 9.03
N LYS A 98 -4.66 -7.32 8.90
CA LYS A 98 -4.93 -6.24 9.85
C LYS A 98 -6.31 -5.68 9.53
N PRO A 99 -7.17 -5.42 10.53
CA PRO A 99 -8.22 -4.44 10.32
C PRO A 99 -7.50 -3.20 9.80
N SER A 100 -7.91 -2.72 8.62
CA SER A 100 -7.55 -1.40 8.10
C SER A 100 -7.41 -0.46 9.28
N ILE A 101 -6.25 0.22 9.40
CA ILE A 101 -5.94 1.25 10.41
C ILE A 101 -7.26 1.72 11.01
N GLU A 102 -7.50 1.37 12.27
CA GLU A 102 -8.52 2.01 13.05
C GLU A 102 -8.23 3.52 12.95
N LEU A 103 -8.82 4.21 11.96
CA LEU A 103 -9.60 5.38 12.28
C LEU A 103 -10.44 4.86 13.43
N SER A 104 -10.00 5.20 14.63
CA SER A 104 -10.63 4.78 15.85
C SER A 104 -12.13 4.83 15.60
N ASP A 105 -12.88 3.83 16.04
CA ASP A 105 -14.33 3.94 16.04
C ASP A 105 -14.81 5.08 16.98
N SER A 106 -13.90 5.97 17.40
CA SER A 106 -14.15 7.29 17.95
C SER A 106 -14.22 8.39 16.90
N GLU A 107 -14.09 8.20 15.59
CA GLU A 107 -14.34 9.26 14.59
C GLU A 107 -15.44 8.85 13.60
N CYS A 108 -16.46 9.71 13.47
CA CYS A 108 -17.54 9.49 12.52
C CYS A 108 -17.04 9.75 11.09
N TYR A 109 -16.94 8.71 10.25
CA TYR A 109 -16.44 8.84 8.87
C TYR A 109 -17.36 9.62 7.90
N ILE A 110 -18.53 10.06 8.34
CA ILE A 110 -19.43 10.93 7.57
C ILE A 110 -19.08 12.40 7.78
N CYS A 111 -18.83 12.82 9.03
CA CYS A 111 -18.55 14.22 9.38
C CYS A 111 -17.11 14.48 9.83
N PHE A 112 -16.29 13.42 9.91
CA PHE A 112 -14.89 13.44 10.35
C PHE A 112 -14.70 14.07 11.75
N SER A 113 -15.70 13.95 12.62
CA SER A 113 -15.66 14.46 14.00
C SER A 113 -15.56 13.31 14.99
N GLU A 114 -14.90 13.56 16.11
CA GLU A 114 -14.78 12.60 17.20
C GLU A 114 -16.17 12.32 17.82
N MET A 115 -16.50 11.04 17.97
CA MET A 115 -17.69 10.48 18.60
C MET A 115 -17.41 10.29 20.09
N LYS A 116 -18.24 10.92 20.93
CA LYS A 116 -18.15 10.78 22.39
C LYS A 116 -18.98 9.60 22.89
N SER A 117 -18.64 9.09 24.06
CA SER A 117 -19.30 7.90 24.64
C SER A 117 -20.79 8.10 24.97
N ASP A 118 -21.25 9.35 25.10
CA ASP A 118 -22.63 9.73 25.38
C ASP A 118 -23.46 10.02 24.13
N GLU A 119 -22.84 10.06 22.94
CA GLU A 119 -23.53 10.35 21.69
C GLU A 119 -24.20 9.10 21.12
N LYS A 120 -25.37 9.29 20.49
CA LYS A 120 -26.07 8.20 19.83
C LYS A 120 -25.33 7.80 18.55
N ILE A 121 -25.08 6.51 18.42
CA ILE A 121 -24.37 5.94 17.28
C ILE A 121 -25.23 4.98 16.47
N LEU A 122 -24.81 4.74 15.23
CA LEU A 122 -25.30 3.65 14.39
C LEU A 122 -24.13 2.80 13.90
N GLU A 123 -24.18 1.51 14.23
CA GLU A 123 -23.26 0.48 13.73
C GLU A 123 -23.84 -0.16 12.46
N CYS A 124 -23.01 -0.35 11.43
CA CYS A 124 -23.38 -1.16 10.27
C CYS A 124 -23.34 -2.66 10.61
N GLU A 125 -24.43 -3.39 10.37
CA GLU A 125 -24.47 -4.84 10.65
C GLU A 125 -23.46 -5.66 9.82
N HIS A 126 -23.05 -5.16 8.65
CA HIS A 126 -22.18 -5.87 7.71
C HIS A 126 -20.68 -5.63 7.96
N CYS A 127 -20.26 -4.38 8.12
CA CYS A 127 -18.84 -4.01 8.24
C CYS A 127 -18.45 -3.49 9.63
N LYS A 128 -19.41 -3.42 10.56
CA LYS A 128 -19.18 -3.02 11.96
C LYS A 128 -18.67 -1.59 12.17
N LYS A 129 -18.64 -0.78 11.12
CA LYS A 129 -18.27 0.63 11.22
C LYS A 129 -19.37 1.46 11.88
N ILE A 130 -18.95 2.38 12.75
CA ILE A 130 -19.80 3.22 13.59
C ILE A 130 -19.82 4.66 13.06
N THR A 131 -20.97 5.32 13.20
CA THR A 131 -21.18 6.75 12.87
C THR A 131 -22.10 7.39 13.91
N HIS A 132 -22.12 8.72 13.98
CA HIS A 132 -23.23 9.43 14.65
C HIS A 132 -24.57 9.01 14.02
N LEU A 133 -25.56 8.71 14.87
CA LEU A 133 -26.90 8.32 14.42
C LEU A 133 -27.52 9.40 13.51
N GLU A 134 -27.33 10.69 13.84
CA GLU A 134 -27.84 11.79 13.02
C GLU A 134 -27.18 11.85 11.63
N CYS A 135 -25.86 11.64 11.57
CA CYS A 135 -25.12 11.60 10.31
C CYS A 135 -25.60 10.44 9.44
N ALA A 136 -25.76 9.27 10.05
CA ALA A 136 -26.27 8.09 9.36
C ALA A 136 -27.71 8.29 8.86
N SER A 137 -28.59 8.88 9.68
CA SER A 137 -29.99 9.13 9.31
C SER A 137 -30.07 10.03 8.06
N LYS A 138 -29.32 11.14 8.04
CA LYS A 138 -29.25 12.04 6.87
C LYS A 138 -28.73 11.33 5.63
N TRP A 139 -27.71 10.48 5.78
CA TRP A 139 -27.16 9.70 4.67
C TRP A 139 -28.14 8.67 4.11
N LEU A 140 -28.83 7.93 5.00
CA LEU A 140 -29.69 6.81 4.65
C LEU A 140 -31.01 7.25 4.00
N GLN A 141 -31.48 8.48 4.27
CA GLN A 141 -32.62 9.08 3.56
C GLN A 141 -32.42 9.11 2.04
N ILE A 142 -31.18 9.27 1.57
CA ILE A 142 -30.86 9.35 0.13
C ILE A 142 -30.35 8.00 -0.39
N HIS A 143 -29.40 7.39 0.32
CA HIS A 143 -28.61 6.29 -0.23
C HIS A 143 -29.10 4.89 0.17
N ARG A 144 -29.86 4.75 1.26
CA ARG A 144 -30.36 3.45 1.80
C ARG A 144 -29.29 2.35 1.89
N SER A 145 -28.04 2.75 2.12
CA SER A 145 -26.86 1.86 2.18
C SER A 145 -25.78 2.45 3.07
N CYS A 146 -24.96 1.60 3.69
CA CYS A 146 -23.80 1.99 4.48
C CYS A 146 -22.85 2.89 3.66
N GLY A 147 -22.43 4.03 4.22
CA GLY A 147 -21.47 4.93 3.57
C GLY A 147 -20.07 4.32 3.40
N HIS A 148 -19.74 3.27 4.16
CA HIS A 148 -18.45 2.58 4.10
C HIS A 148 -18.46 1.37 3.15
N CYS A 149 -19.27 0.36 3.43
CA CYS A 149 -19.27 -0.91 2.67
C CYS A 149 -20.32 -0.97 1.56
N ARG A 150 -21.20 0.03 1.45
CA ARG A 150 -22.29 0.13 0.46
C ARG A 150 -23.34 -0.99 0.52
N GLN A 151 -23.29 -1.85 1.54
CA GLN A 151 -24.34 -2.82 1.80
C GLN A 151 -25.63 -2.13 2.26
N LYS A 152 -26.78 -2.76 2.00
CA LYS A 152 -28.09 -2.22 2.34
C LYS A 152 -28.17 -1.98 3.85
N GLN A 153 -28.61 -0.78 4.22
CA GLN A 153 -28.77 -0.39 5.61
C GLN A 153 -30.00 0.50 5.68
N LEU A 154 -30.88 0.25 6.65
CA LEU A 154 -32.07 1.04 6.88
C LEU A 154 -31.83 2.00 8.04
N ASP A 155 -32.44 3.19 7.97
CA ASP A 155 -32.45 4.12 9.07
C ASP A 155 -33.36 3.59 10.19
N PRO A 156 -32.85 3.31 11.40
CA PRO A 156 -33.69 2.83 12.50
C PRO A 156 -34.70 3.87 12.99
N ASN A 157 -34.53 5.17 12.67
CA ASN A 157 -35.52 6.20 12.96
C ASN A 157 -36.69 6.19 11.97
N GLU A 158 -36.46 5.80 10.70
CA GLU A 158 -37.51 5.64 9.69
C GLU A 158 -38.20 4.27 9.82
N PHE A 159 -37.44 3.23 10.17
CA PHE A 159 -37.91 1.85 10.30
C PHE A 159 -37.55 1.28 11.67
N PRO A 160 -38.27 1.66 12.73
CA PRO A 160 -38.04 1.08 14.06
C PRO A 160 -38.37 -0.41 14.06
N ALA A 161 -37.61 -1.20 14.82
CA ALA A 161 -37.91 -2.61 15.01
C ALA A 161 -39.32 -2.75 15.61
N LEU A 162 -40.19 -3.49 14.92
CA LEU A 162 -41.48 -3.91 15.46
C LEU A 162 -41.18 -5.02 16.46
N GLY A 163 -41.20 -4.67 17.76
CA GLY A 163 -40.94 -5.60 18.85
C GLY A 163 -41.95 -6.75 18.93
#